data_AF-A0A5J4QG67-F1
#
_entry.id   AF-A0A5J4QG67-F1
#
_cell.length_a   1.000
_cell.length_b   1.000
_cell.length_c   1.000
_cell.angle_alpha   90.00
_cell.angle_beta   90.00
_cell.angle_gamma   90.00
#
_symmetry.space_group_name_H-M   'P 1'
#
loop_
_entity.id
_entity.type
_entity.pdbx_description
1 polymer ?
#
loop_
_entity_poly.entity_id
_entity_poly.type
_entity_poly.pdbx_seq_one_letter_code
_entity_poly.pdbx_strand_id
1 'polypeptide(L)' 'ASMTTILGMIPLLSDDLFGALAVTIMGGLFVGTIITLIIIPTLYSLFFKIKISK' A
#
# COMPACT_ATOMS: atom_id res chain seq x y z
N ALA A 1 4.15 8.34 -3.39
CA ALA A 1 3.17 8.91 -2.45
C ALA A 1 3.18 8.16 -1.11
N SER A 2 2.97 6.85 -1.10
CA SER A 2 2.91 6.05 0.14
C SER A 2 4.20 6.10 0.98
N MET A 3 5.38 6.09 0.33
CA MET A 3 6.68 6.13 1.03
C MET A 3 6.87 7.39 1.88
N THR A 4 6.51 8.57 1.36
CA THR A 4 6.64 9.84 2.10
C THR A 4 5.66 9.93 3.28
N THR A 5 4.50 9.26 3.18
CA THR A 5 3.54 9.13 4.31
C THR A 5 4.11 8.23 5.41
N ILE A 6 4.69 7.09 5.04
CA ILE A 6 5.33 6.16 5.99
C ILE A 6 6.50 6.86 6.70
N LEU A 7 7.35 7.57 5.96
CA LEU A 7 8.48 8.32 6.51
C LEU A 7 8.05 9.45 7.46
N GLY A 8 6.95 10.16 7.14
CA GLY A 8 6.42 11.24 7.99
C GLY A 8 5.85 10.77 9.32
N MET A 9 5.51 9.48 9.45
CA MET A 9 4.95 8.90 10.68
C MET A 9 6.01 8.30 11.62
N ILE A 10 7.27 8.20 11.18
CA ILE A 10 8.40 7.72 11.99
C ILE A 10 8.49 8.40 13.37
N PRO A 11 8.40 9.73 13.51
CA PRO A 11 8.50 10.35 14.84
C PRO A 11 7.35 10.01 15.80
N LEU A 12 6.17 9.62 15.30
CA LEU A 12 5.04 9.20 16.14
C LEU A 12 5.21 7.78 16.71
N LEU A 13 6.17 7.00 16.22
CA LEU A 13 6.41 5.64 16.72
C LEU A 13 6.93 5.62 18.16
N SER A 14 7.57 6.70 18.60
CA SER A 14 8.13 6.85 19.95
C SER A 14 7.11 7.34 20.99
N ASP A 15 5.86 7.58 20.57
CA ASP A 15 4.78 8.08 21.44
C ASP A 15 3.86 6.92 21.85
N ASP A 16 3.63 6.75 23.15
CA ASP A 16 2.82 5.64 23.69
C ASP A 16 1.34 5.71 23.29
N LEU A 17 0.82 6.91 22.97
CA LEU A 17 -0.57 7.09 22.56
C LEU A 17 -0.76 6.82 21.07
N PHE A 18 0.18 7.27 20.23
CA PHE A 18 0.03 7.25 18.77
C PHE A 18 0.88 6.20 18.05
N GLY A 19 1.82 5.55 18.73
CA GLY A 19 2.74 4.59 18.13
C GLY A 19 2.02 3.40 17.49
N ALA A 20 1.07 2.79 18.21
CA ALA A 20 0.29 1.65 17.70
C ALA A 20 -0.55 2.02 16.46
N LEU A 21 -1.09 3.23 16.42
CA LEU A 21 -1.83 3.76 15.28
C LEU A 21 -0.90 3.96 14.07
N ALA A 22 0.27 4.57 14.29
CA ALA A 22 1.26 4.81 13.24
C ALA A 22 1.72 3.49 12.60
N VAL A 23 2.04 2.47 13.41
CA VAL A 23 2.42 1.14 12.92
C VAL A 23 1.30 0.51 12.08
N THR A 24 0.05 0.61 12.53
CA THR A 24 -1.11 0.06 11.82
C THR A 24 -1.29 0.70 10.44
N ILE A 25 -1.18 2.03 10.35
CA ILE A 25 -1.30 2.77 9.09
C ILE A 25 -0.12 2.47 8.16
N MET A 26 1.12 2.49 8.67
CA MET A 26 2.33 2.20 7.89
C MET A 26 2.28 0.79 7.30
N GLY A 27 1.91 -0.22 8.11
CA GLY A 27 1.75 -1.59 7.67
C GLY A 27 0.61 -1.75 6.65
N GLY A 28 -0.55 -1.14 6.91
CA GLY A 28 -1.69 -1.16 6.00
C GLY A 28 -1.38 -0.54 4.63
N LEU A 29 -0.67 0.59 4.60
CA LEU A 29 -0.23 1.21 3.35
C LEU A 29 0.75 0.32 2.58
N PHE A 30 1.69 -0.33 3.28
CA PHE A 30 2.66 -1.19 2.63
C PHE A 30 1.97 -2.40 1.96
N VAL A 31 1.15 -3.12 2.72
CA VAL A 31 0.40 -4.28 2.21
C VAL A 31 -0.58 -3.87 1.12
N GLY A 32 -1.32 -2.78 1.32
CA GLY A 32 -2.27 -2.25 0.33
C GLY A 32 -1.59 -1.84 -0.98
N THR A 33 -0.35 -1.32 -0.92
CA THR A 33 0.44 -0.98 -2.11
C THR A 33 0.82 -2.24 -2.89
N ILE A 34 1.26 -3.30 -2.20
CA ILE A 34 1.56 -4.59 -2.85
C ILE A 34 0.30 -5.17 -3.50
N ILE A 35 -0.83 -5.16 -2.78
CA ILE A 35 -2.10 -5.67 -3.27
C ILE A 35 -2.56 -4.90 -4.51
N THR A 36 -2.52 -3.57 -4.49
CA THR A 36 -2.93 -2.75 -5.66
C THR A 36 -2.03 -2.96 -6.86
N LEU A 37 -0.72 -3.12 -6.68
CA LEU A 37 0.20 -3.45 -7.79
C LEU A 37 -0.13 -4.78 -8.48
N ILE A 38 -0.74 -5.73 -7.77
CA ILE A 38 -1.14 -7.03 -8.34
C ILE A 38 -2.58 -7.00 -8.87
N ILE A 39 -3.51 -6.44 -8.09
CA ILE A 39 -4.94 -6.40 -8.41
C ILE A 39 -5.21 -5.48 -9.60
N ILE A 40 -4.59 -4.30 -9.66
CA ILE A 40 -4.83 -3.36 -10.76
C ILE A 40 -4.51 -3.98 -12.13
N PRO A 41 -3.35 -4.61 -12.39
CA PRO A 41 -3.07 -5.21 -13.70
C PRO A 41 -3.92 -6.44 -14.00
N THR A 42 -4.24 -7.27 -12.99
CA THR A 42 -5.14 -8.42 -13.20
C THR A 42 -6.55 -7.97 -13.55
N LEU A 43 -7.07 -6.99 -12.82
CA LEU A 43 -8.39 -6.42 -13.05
C LEU A 43 -8.44 -5.67 -14.40
N TYR A 44 -7.39 -4.91 -14.73
CA TYR A 44 -7.25 -4.24 -16.03
C TYR A 44 -7.26 -5.25 -17.18
N SER A 45 -6.50 -6.34 -17.08
CA SER A 45 -6.50 -7.41 -18.08
C SER A 45 -7.87 -8.09 -18.24
N LEU A 46 -8.60 -8.27 -17.14
CA LEU A 46 -9.94 -8.87 -17.15
C LEU A 46 -10.97 -7.96 -17.86
N PHE A 47 -10.98 -6.67 -17.54
CA PHE A 47 -11.91 -5.71 -18.14
C PHE A 47 -11.57 -5.39 -19.60
N PHE A 48 -10.30 -5.22 -19.93
CA PHE A 48 -9.86 -4.96 -21.31
C PHE A 48 -9.71 -6.22 -22.17
N LYS A 49 -9.99 -7.41 -21.62
CA LYS A 49 -9.84 -8.72 -22.30
C LYS A 49 -8.53 -8.82 -23.08
N ILE A 50 -7.43 -8.43 -22.43
CA ILE A 50 -6.12 -8.36 -23.10
C ILE A 50 -5.68 -9.79 -23.40
N LYS A 51 -5.83 -10.22 -24.66
CA LYS A 51 -5.28 -11.49 -25.12
C LYS A 51 -3.77 -11.34 -25.19
N ILE A 52 -3.06 -12.08 -24.35
CA ILE A 52 -1.61 -12.28 -24.48
C ILE A 52 -1.39 -12.95 -25.84
N SER A 53 -1.09 -12.16 -26.87
CA SER A 53 -0.58 -12.66 -28.13
C SER A 53 0.84 -13.11 -27.87
N LYS A 54 1.00 -14.43 -27.94
CA LYS A 54 2.17 -15.24 -27.65
C LYS A 54 3.46 -14.70 -28.25
#